data_AF-A0A0B7I5U5-F1
#
_entry.id   AF-A0A0B7I5U5-F1
#
_cell.length_a   1.000
_cell.length_b   1.000
_cell.length_c   1.000
_cell.angle_alpha   90.00
_cell.angle_beta   90.00
_cell.angle_gamma   90.00
#
_symmetry.space_group_name_H-M   'P 1'
#
loop_
_entity.id
_entity.type
_entity.pdbx_description
1 polymer ?
#
loop_
_entity_poly.entity_id
_entity_poly.type
_entity_poly.pdbx_seq_one_letter_code
_entity_poly.pdbx_strand_id
1 'polypeptide(L)'
;MKRVLHITNNQSASEKLQQTYAKSEVITWNEMLCEGKTTTDVGSEHFWKNRYDFFKNEYNTEKSSFIETVLKEYRNLCNQKTQDEIVLWFAEDLQSQFNMIGVISWIKQHRKNIQVSWVNLLPSSQTTEKIKLAYTQRHPLIQDDIEYADYIWQLYCSNSPLQLEKHTKNIQTRLTALPNAIQLHLKRFPLVANGLNNVEINILETIYQLNGNRDAVLSHLVKNDQKMGYASAQYQNLINRLRPLLSSLNPLKINEDAEKALRQELNVYASLRNEHDYFGGSLKYNFLYYEPANKIMKL
;
A
#
# COMPACT_ATOMS: atom_id res chain seq x y z
N MET A 1 -30.74 -11.54 11.65
CA MET A 1 -29.62 -10.56 11.63
C MET A 1 -28.81 -10.83 10.38
N LYS A 2 -28.34 -9.78 9.67
CA LYS A 2 -27.43 -9.98 8.53
C LYS A 2 -26.12 -10.61 8.99
N ARG A 3 -25.60 -11.57 8.24
CA ARG A 3 -24.26 -12.14 8.44
C ARG A 3 -23.25 -11.24 7.77
N VAL A 4 -22.34 -10.68 8.57
CA VAL A 4 -21.36 -9.69 8.11
C VAL A 4 -19.96 -10.30 8.15
N LEU A 5 -19.20 -10.10 7.09
CA LEU A 5 -17.76 -10.34 7.06
C LEU A 5 -17.04 -9.00 7.18
N HIS A 6 -16.13 -8.86 8.13
CA HIS A 6 -15.25 -7.70 8.21
C HIS A 6 -13.89 -8.04 7.60
N ILE A 7 -13.32 -7.13 6.81
CA ILE A 7 -11.98 -7.28 6.23
C ILE A 7 -11.16 -6.05 6.56
N THR A 8 -9.94 -6.23 7.06
CA THR A 8 -8.98 -5.14 7.34
C THR A 8 -7.55 -5.60 7.05
N ASN A 9 -6.62 -4.69 6.79
CA ASN A 9 -5.19 -4.97 6.57
C ASN A 9 -4.32 -4.83 7.83
N ASN A 10 -4.93 -4.81 9.02
CA ASN A 10 -4.20 -4.59 10.27
C ASN A 10 -4.62 -5.62 11.34
N GLN A 11 -3.64 -6.38 11.86
CA GLN A 11 -3.89 -7.44 12.83
C GLN A 11 -4.54 -6.93 14.13
N SER A 12 -4.05 -5.83 14.69
CA SER A 12 -4.64 -5.23 15.90
C SER A 12 -6.05 -4.70 15.66
N ALA A 13 -6.35 -4.24 14.44
CA ALA A 13 -7.72 -3.88 14.05
C ALA A 13 -8.62 -5.11 13.99
N SER A 14 -8.14 -6.24 13.45
CA SER A 14 -8.89 -7.49 13.42
C SER A 14 -9.29 -7.96 14.81
N GLU A 15 -8.34 -7.97 15.75
CA GLU A 15 -8.60 -8.33 17.16
C GLU A 15 -9.66 -7.43 17.79
N LYS A 16 -9.59 -6.12 17.53
CA LYS A 16 -10.56 -5.16 18.05
C LYS A 16 -11.96 -5.35 17.44
N LEU A 17 -12.03 -5.68 16.15
CA LEU A 17 -13.29 -6.01 15.47
C LEU A 17 -13.91 -7.30 16.00
N GLN A 18 -13.11 -8.34 16.24
CA GLN A 18 -13.58 -9.59 16.83
C GLN A 18 -14.14 -9.37 18.24
N GLN A 19 -13.51 -8.53 19.06
CA GLN A 19 -14.04 -8.14 20.37
C GLN A 19 -15.35 -7.36 20.26
N THR A 20 -15.46 -6.44 19.29
CA THR A 20 -16.63 -5.57 19.12
C THR A 20 -17.83 -6.30 18.50
N TYR A 21 -17.56 -7.21 17.57
CA TYR A 21 -18.54 -7.96 16.78
C TYR A 21 -18.29 -9.47 16.90
N ALA A 22 -18.36 -10.01 18.11
CA ALA A 22 -18.02 -11.40 18.44
C ALA A 22 -18.79 -12.50 17.68
N LYS A 23 -19.87 -12.14 16.95
CA LYS A 23 -20.67 -13.07 16.12
C LYS A 23 -20.36 -12.95 14.62
N SER A 24 -19.46 -12.05 14.24
CA SER A 24 -19.09 -11.76 12.86
C SER A 24 -17.70 -12.32 12.57
N GLU A 25 -17.51 -12.79 11.35
CA GLU A 25 -16.21 -13.25 10.87
C GLU A 25 -15.33 -12.04 10.54
N VAL A 26 -14.03 -12.16 10.79
CA VAL A 26 -13.03 -11.12 10.51
C VAL A 26 -11.86 -11.73 9.77
N ILE A 27 -11.48 -11.14 8.64
CA ILE A 27 -10.32 -11.53 7.83
C ILE A 27 -9.26 -10.42 7.94
N THR A 28 -8.04 -10.83 8.26
CA THR A 28 -6.87 -9.95 8.18
C THR A 28 -6.21 -10.10 6.80
N TRP A 29 -6.39 -9.11 5.92
CA TRP A 29 -5.74 -9.04 4.62
C TRP A 29 -4.27 -8.59 4.78
N ASN A 30 -3.41 -9.51 5.21
CA ASN A 30 -1.99 -9.30 5.46
C ASN A 30 -1.16 -9.19 4.17
N GLU A 31 -1.39 -8.13 3.40
CA GLU A 31 -0.67 -7.87 2.15
C GLU A 31 -0.16 -6.43 2.08
N MET A 32 0.79 -6.23 1.17
CA MET A 32 1.36 -4.93 0.84
C MET A 32 1.20 -4.68 -0.66
N LEU A 33 -0.05 -4.61 -1.13
CA LEU A 33 -0.33 -4.59 -2.57
C LEU A 33 0.17 -3.32 -3.27
N CYS A 34 0.52 -2.26 -2.53
CA CYS A 34 1.18 -1.08 -3.10
C CYS A 34 2.67 -1.31 -3.44
N GLU A 35 3.27 -2.43 -3.04
CA GLU A 35 4.66 -2.80 -3.32
C GLU A 35 4.79 -4.18 -3.94
N GLY A 36 5.87 -4.38 -4.70
CA GLY A 36 6.16 -5.64 -5.36
C GLY A 36 5.25 -5.89 -6.55
N LYS A 37 5.50 -7.02 -7.23
CA LYS A 37 4.77 -7.38 -8.43
C LYS A 37 3.36 -7.87 -8.07
N THR A 38 2.34 -7.35 -8.74
CA THR A 38 0.97 -7.85 -8.64
C THR A 38 0.44 -8.23 -10.02
N THR A 39 -0.61 -9.05 -10.03
CA THR A 39 -1.33 -9.45 -11.24
C THR A 39 -2.83 -9.29 -11.01
N THR A 40 -3.58 -9.17 -12.10
CA THR A 40 -5.02 -8.86 -12.04
C THR A 40 -5.84 -9.96 -11.38
N ASP A 41 -5.39 -11.22 -11.49
CA ASP A 41 -6.02 -12.43 -10.97
C ASP A 41 -5.73 -12.63 -9.48
N VAL A 42 -6.25 -11.72 -8.64
CA VAL A 42 -6.09 -11.78 -7.18
C VAL A 42 -6.48 -13.16 -6.67
N GLY A 43 -5.60 -13.79 -5.91
CA GLY A 43 -5.87 -15.08 -5.29
C GLY A 43 -5.46 -16.31 -6.11
N SER A 44 -5.00 -16.13 -7.35
CA SER A 44 -4.47 -17.24 -8.17
C SER A 44 -3.13 -17.77 -7.65
N GLU A 45 -2.73 -18.94 -8.12
CA GLU A 45 -1.40 -19.49 -7.81
C GLU A 45 -0.28 -18.56 -8.31
N HIS A 46 -0.45 -17.98 -9.51
CA HIS A 46 0.53 -17.06 -10.08
C HIS A 46 0.65 -15.77 -9.26
N PHE A 47 -0.49 -15.22 -8.83
CA PHE A 47 -0.53 -14.07 -7.93
C PHE A 47 0.23 -14.37 -6.64
N TRP A 48 -0.12 -15.45 -5.93
CA TRP A 48 0.52 -15.79 -4.66
C TRP A 48 2.00 -16.14 -4.78
N LYS A 49 2.43 -16.73 -5.90
CA LYS A 49 3.84 -16.93 -6.19
C LYS A 49 4.59 -15.60 -6.26
N ASN A 50 4.09 -14.65 -7.05
CA ASN A 50 4.70 -13.32 -7.16
C ASN A 50 4.74 -12.60 -5.80
N ARG A 51 3.68 -12.72 -4.99
CA ARG A 51 3.63 -12.13 -3.65
C ARG A 51 4.64 -12.77 -2.70
N TYR A 52 4.72 -14.10 -2.67
CA TYR A 52 5.71 -14.79 -1.85
C TYR A 52 7.14 -14.42 -2.26
N ASP A 53 7.44 -14.39 -3.55
CA ASP A 53 8.77 -14.03 -4.05
C ASP A 53 9.16 -12.59 -3.61
N PHE A 54 8.21 -11.65 -3.64
CA PHE A 54 8.41 -10.29 -3.10
C PHE A 54 8.76 -10.32 -1.61
N PHE A 55 7.92 -10.93 -0.76
CA PHE A 55 8.17 -10.96 0.70
C PHE A 55 9.45 -11.72 1.07
N LYS A 56 9.78 -12.78 0.33
CA LYS A 56 11.02 -13.53 0.51
C LYS A 56 12.23 -12.65 0.21
N ASN A 57 12.24 -11.95 -0.92
CA ASN A 57 13.42 -11.21 -1.38
C ASN A 57 13.60 -9.87 -0.64
N GLU A 58 12.49 -9.20 -0.30
CA GLU A 58 12.53 -7.85 0.29
C GLU A 58 12.50 -7.84 1.82
N TYR A 59 11.85 -8.85 2.42
CA TYR A 59 11.65 -8.91 3.86
C TYR A 59 12.21 -10.18 4.49
N ASN A 60 12.92 -11.02 3.72
CA ASN A 60 13.44 -12.32 4.18
C ASN A 60 12.35 -13.19 4.83
N THR A 61 11.12 -13.14 4.28
CA THR A 61 9.99 -13.88 4.84
C THR A 61 10.09 -15.36 4.50
N GLU A 62 10.08 -16.20 5.55
CA GLU A 62 10.05 -17.65 5.41
C GLU A 62 8.73 -18.14 4.80
N LYS A 63 8.81 -19.24 4.03
CA LYS A 63 7.62 -19.82 3.38
C LYS A 63 6.52 -20.21 4.36
N SER A 64 6.90 -20.78 5.51
CA SER A 64 5.96 -21.16 6.57
C SER A 64 5.23 -19.95 7.15
N SER A 65 5.95 -18.86 7.39
CA SER A 65 5.36 -17.59 7.86
C SER A 65 4.36 -17.05 6.85
N PHE A 66 4.73 -16.96 5.57
CA PHE A 66 3.82 -16.49 4.51
C PHE A 66 2.55 -17.36 4.39
N ILE A 67 2.68 -18.68 4.51
CA ILE A 67 1.53 -19.59 4.49
C ILE A 67 0.59 -19.30 5.68
N GLU A 68 1.15 -19.13 6.87
CA GLU A 68 0.38 -18.97 8.11
C GLU A 68 -0.29 -17.60 8.21
N THR A 69 0.39 -16.53 7.79
CA THR A 69 -0.11 -15.16 7.98
C THR A 69 -0.89 -14.62 6.78
N VAL A 70 -0.60 -15.08 5.56
CA VAL A 70 -1.23 -14.57 4.33
C VAL A 70 -2.17 -15.60 3.73
N LEU A 71 -1.65 -16.79 3.36
CA LEU A 71 -2.47 -17.77 2.62
C LEU A 71 -3.58 -18.40 3.47
N LYS A 72 -3.39 -18.52 4.79
CA LYS A 72 -4.43 -18.99 5.70
C LYS A 72 -5.62 -18.04 5.75
N GLU A 73 -5.37 -16.74 5.89
CA GLU A 73 -6.40 -15.70 5.86
C GLU A 73 -7.12 -15.66 4.50
N TYR A 74 -6.38 -15.81 3.40
CA TYR A 74 -6.98 -15.96 2.08
C TYR A 74 -7.89 -17.19 1.95
N ARG A 75 -7.44 -18.36 2.42
CA ARG A 75 -8.26 -19.59 2.42
C ARG A 75 -9.51 -19.41 3.29
N ASN A 76 -9.39 -18.74 4.43
CA ASN A 76 -10.52 -18.40 5.28
C ASN A 76 -11.53 -17.54 4.50
N LEU A 77 -11.07 -16.46 3.85
CA LEU A 77 -11.90 -15.62 2.99
C LEU A 77 -12.63 -16.43 1.90
N CYS A 78 -11.93 -17.33 1.21
CA CYS A 78 -12.52 -18.22 0.20
C CYS A 78 -13.67 -19.08 0.75
N ASN A 79 -13.53 -19.56 1.99
CA ASN A 79 -14.51 -20.40 2.68
C ASN A 79 -15.74 -19.61 3.17
N GLN A 80 -15.62 -18.29 3.35
CA GLN A 80 -16.74 -17.42 3.75
C GLN A 80 -17.69 -17.12 2.58
N LYS A 81 -18.72 -17.96 2.40
CA LYS A 81 -19.64 -17.92 1.25
C LYS A 81 -21.08 -17.51 1.58
N THR A 82 -21.39 -17.29 2.86
CA THR A 82 -22.78 -17.18 3.31
C THR A 82 -23.15 -15.77 3.77
N GLN A 83 -22.22 -14.82 3.73
CA GLN A 83 -22.42 -13.49 4.24
C GLN A 83 -23.31 -12.65 3.32
N ASP A 84 -24.15 -11.82 3.95
CA ASP A 84 -25.04 -10.90 3.25
C ASP A 84 -24.32 -9.58 2.91
N GLU A 85 -23.27 -9.27 3.68
CA GLU A 85 -22.52 -8.01 3.60
C GLU A 85 -21.03 -8.22 3.91
N ILE A 86 -20.18 -7.52 3.17
CA ILE A 86 -18.74 -7.35 3.47
C ILE A 86 -18.52 -5.88 3.87
N VAL A 87 -17.85 -5.68 5.01
CA VAL A 87 -17.43 -4.35 5.48
C VAL A 87 -15.91 -4.26 5.48
N LEU A 88 -15.40 -3.34 4.66
CA LEU A 88 -13.99 -3.08 4.43
C LEU A 88 -13.52 -1.97 5.39
N TRP A 89 -12.58 -2.28 6.28
CA TRP A 89 -11.99 -1.35 7.24
C TRP A 89 -10.56 -0.98 6.82
N PHE A 90 -10.45 0.09 6.04
CA PHE A 90 -9.21 0.57 5.45
C PHE A 90 -9.11 2.09 5.63
N ALA A 91 -7.94 2.59 6.00
CA ALA A 91 -7.69 4.03 6.09
C ALA A 91 -7.46 4.64 4.69
N GLU A 92 -7.34 5.97 4.63
CA GLU A 92 -7.15 6.73 3.37
C GLU A 92 -5.71 6.71 2.84
N ASP A 93 -4.78 6.11 3.57
CA ASP A 93 -3.38 6.02 3.17
C ASP A 93 -3.17 5.14 1.93
N LEU A 94 -2.02 5.33 1.27
CA LEU A 94 -1.65 4.60 0.07
C LEU A 94 -1.77 3.08 0.23
N GLN A 95 -1.17 2.50 1.27
CA GLN A 95 -1.15 1.06 1.46
C GLN A 95 -2.57 0.49 1.63
N SER A 96 -3.38 1.15 2.46
CA SER A 96 -4.77 0.78 2.72
C SER A 96 -5.63 0.85 1.46
N GLN A 97 -5.53 1.91 0.67
CA GLN A 97 -6.33 2.07 -0.54
C GLN A 97 -5.98 1.02 -1.62
N PHE A 98 -4.69 0.72 -1.84
CA PHE A 98 -4.29 -0.32 -2.80
C PHE A 98 -4.65 -1.73 -2.34
N ASN A 99 -4.58 -2.02 -1.03
CA ASN A 99 -5.10 -3.27 -0.50
C ASN A 99 -6.62 -3.37 -0.70
N MET A 100 -7.36 -2.29 -0.42
CA MET A 100 -8.81 -2.26 -0.53
C MET A 100 -9.28 -2.53 -1.97
N ILE A 101 -8.70 -1.88 -2.99
CA ILE A 101 -9.12 -2.12 -4.38
C ILE A 101 -8.75 -3.53 -4.87
N GLY A 102 -7.63 -4.11 -4.39
CA GLY A 102 -7.29 -5.51 -4.68
C GLY A 102 -8.29 -6.49 -4.07
N VAL A 103 -8.74 -6.23 -2.83
CA VAL A 103 -9.83 -6.98 -2.20
C VAL A 103 -11.15 -6.81 -2.95
N ILE A 104 -11.49 -5.58 -3.37
CA ILE A 104 -12.72 -5.32 -4.15
C ILE A 104 -12.69 -6.06 -5.49
N SER A 105 -11.55 -6.05 -6.20
CA SER A 105 -11.38 -6.82 -7.45
C SER A 105 -11.60 -8.32 -7.22
N TRP A 106 -11.04 -8.87 -6.13
CA TRP A 106 -11.30 -10.26 -5.74
C TRP A 106 -12.79 -10.52 -5.44
N ILE A 107 -13.44 -9.63 -4.69
CA ILE A 107 -14.87 -9.73 -4.35
C ILE A 107 -15.71 -9.73 -5.63
N LYS A 108 -15.45 -8.80 -6.55
CA LYS A 108 -16.17 -8.71 -7.83
C LYS A 108 -16.12 -10.04 -8.60
N GLN A 109 -14.96 -10.69 -8.62
CA GLN A 109 -14.78 -11.97 -9.31
C GLN A 109 -15.46 -13.16 -8.59
N HIS A 110 -15.50 -13.16 -7.26
CA HIS A 110 -15.83 -14.37 -6.47
C HIS A 110 -17.14 -14.28 -5.65
N ARG A 111 -17.76 -13.11 -5.55
CA ARG A 111 -18.96 -12.86 -4.73
C ARG A 111 -19.98 -12.07 -5.55
N LYS A 112 -21.01 -12.78 -6.03
CA LYS A 112 -22.12 -12.16 -6.77
C LYS A 112 -23.13 -11.56 -5.79
N ASN A 113 -23.65 -10.37 -6.10
CA ASN A 113 -24.75 -9.69 -5.39
C ASN A 113 -24.52 -9.45 -3.88
N ILE A 114 -23.26 -9.36 -3.44
CA ILE A 114 -22.95 -9.06 -2.04
C ILE A 114 -22.94 -7.55 -1.79
N GLN A 115 -23.49 -7.11 -0.66
CA GLN A 115 -23.38 -5.70 -0.27
C GLN A 115 -21.97 -5.43 0.23
N VAL A 116 -21.33 -4.38 -0.29
CA VAL A 116 -19.99 -3.97 0.15
C VAL A 116 -20.08 -2.55 0.69
N SER A 117 -19.45 -2.31 1.83
CA SER A 117 -19.30 -0.97 2.39
C SER A 117 -17.89 -0.72 2.89
N TRP A 118 -17.48 0.55 2.86
CA TRP A 118 -16.19 1.00 3.33
C TRP A 118 -16.34 1.82 4.61
N VAL A 119 -15.48 1.55 5.59
CA VAL A 119 -15.30 2.36 6.79
C VAL A 119 -13.92 2.97 6.78
N ASN A 120 -13.86 4.30 6.75
CA ASN A 120 -12.63 5.05 6.89
C ASN A 120 -12.24 5.20 8.37
N LEU A 121 -11.88 4.09 9.00
CA LEU A 121 -11.37 4.04 10.37
C LEU A 121 -10.50 2.79 10.52
N LEU A 122 -9.35 2.93 11.18
CA LEU A 122 -8.59 1.78 11.70
C LEU A 122 -9.00 1.51 13.16
N PRO A 123 -9.65 0.37 13.46
CA PRO A 123 -10.13 0.03 14.80
C PRO A 123 -9.06 -0.07 15.90
N SER A 124 -7.81 -0.37 15.54
CA SER A 124 -6.75 -0.79 16.47
C SER A 124 -6.55 0.11 17.70
N SER A 125 -6.72 1.43 17.55
CA SER A 125 -6.55 2.42 18.63
C SER A 125 -7.85 3.10 19.06
N GLN A 126 -9.02 2.54 18.73
CA GLN A 126 -10.31 3.20 18.91
C GLN A 126 -11.17 2.51 19.98
N THR A 127 -12.07 3.27 20.60
CA THR A 127 -13.03 2.71 21.56
C THR A 127 -14.13 1.94 20.83
N THR A 128 -14.76 1.01 21.54
CA THR A 128 -15.86 0.19 21.00
C THR A 128 -17.02 1.06 20.49
N GLU A 129 -17.30 2.17 21.17
CA GLU A 129 -18.35 3.13 20.81
C GLU A 129 -18.02 3.83 19.48
N LYS A 130 -16.76 4.27 19.31
CA LYS A 130 -16.29 4.89 18.06
C LYS A 130 -16.36 3.90 16.88
N ILE A 131 -15.99 2.65 17.11
CA ILE A 131 -16.07 1.59 16.08
C ILE A 131 -17.53 1.37 15.66
N LYS A 132 -18.44 1.25 16.63
CA LYS A 132 -19.88 1.08 16.35
C LYS A 132 -20.46 2.29 15.62
N LEU A 133 -20.07 3.51 15.98
CA LEU A 133 -20.49 4.73 15.28
C LEU A 133 -19.96 4.78 13.84
N ALA A 134 -18.68 4.47 13.62
CA ALA A 134 -18.11 4.43 12.28
C ALA A 134 -18.78 3.36 11.40
N TYR A 135 -19.12 2.21 11.98
CA TYR A 135 -19.89 1.18 11.30
C TYR A 135 -21.29 1.65 10.88
N THR A 136 -22.00 2.44 11.69
CA THR A 136 -23.32 2.97 11.28
C THR A 136 -23.20 4.05 10.20
N GLN A 137 -22.08 4.77 10.16
CA GLN A 137 -21.76 5.81 9.18
C GLN A 137 -21.01 5.30 7.94
N ARG A 138 -20.82 3.98 7.82
CA ARG A 138 -20.08 3.36 6.72
C ARG A 138 -20.65 3.73 5.34
N HIS A 139 -19.79 3.80 4.36
CA HIS A 139 -20.11 4.21 3.00
C HIS A 139 -20.48 2.99 2.15
N PRO A 140 -21.75 2.80 1.74
CA PRO A 140 -22.11 1.70 0.85
C PRO A 140 -21.57 1.95 -0.55
N LEU A 141 -20.89 0.95 -1.11
CA LEU A 141 -20.36 0.97 -2.47
C LEU A 141 -21.44 0.47 -3.44
N ILE A 142 -21.69 1.22 -4.50
CA ILE A 142 -22.58 0.79 -5.59
C ILE A 142 -21.78 0.02 -6.65
N GLN A 143 -22.48 -0.61 -7.60
CA GLN A 143 -21.84 -1.38 -8.66
C GLN A 143 -20.77 -0.56 -9.40
N ASP A 144 -21.04 0.72 -9.72
CA ASP A 144 -20.08 1.58 -10.40
C ASP A 144 -18.78 1.79 -9.59
N ASP A 145 -18.86 1.85 -8.25
CA ASP A 145 -17.65 1.95 -7.40
C ASP A 145 -16.84 0.64 -7.44
N ILE A 146 -17.52 -0.51 -7.45
CA ILE A 146 -16.89 -1.84 -7.53
C ILE A 146 -16.21 -2.03 -8.90
N GLU A 147 -16.90 -1.65 -9.98
CA GLU A 147 -16.36 -1.65 -11.34
C GLU A 147 -15.16 -0.71 -11.46
N TYR A 148 -15.25 0.50 -10.87
CA TYR A 148 -14.17 1.46 -10.88
C TYR A 148 -12.95 0.97 -10.08
N ALA A 149 -13.13 0.42 -8.88
CA ALA A 149 -12.05 -0.17 -8.10
C ALA A 149 -11.32 -1.28 -8.87
N ASP A 150 -12.08 -2.19 -9.49
CA ASP A 150 -11.53 -3.27 -10.31
C ASP A 150 -10.78 -2.73 -11.54
N TYR A 151 -11.32 -1.71 -12.20
CA TYR A 151 -10.65 -1.06 -13.32
C TYR A 151 -9.32 -0.41 -12.91
N ILE A 152 -9.27 0.32 -11.80
CA ILE A 152 -8.02 0.89 -11.28
C ILE A 152 -7.04 -0.21 -10.89
N TRP A 153 -7.53 -1.30 -10.29
CA TRP A 153 -6.69 -2.47 -9.99
C TRP A 153 -6.06 -3.06 -11.26
N GLN A 154 -6.83 -3.22 -12.34
CA GLN A 154 -6.32 -3.68 -13.63
C GLN A 154 -5.26 -2.73 -14.21
N LEU A 155 -5.48 -1.42 -14.15
CA LEU A 155 -4.49 -0.43 -14.58
C LEU A 155 -3.20 -0.52 -13.75
N TYR A 156 -3.32 -0.67 -12.43
CA TYR A 156 -2.19 -0.81 -11.52
C TYR A 156 -1.38 -2.09 -11.77
N CYS A 157 -2.05 -3.20 -12.04
CA CYS A 157 -1.42 -4.47 -12.42
C CYS A 157 -0.89 -4.50 -13.86
N SER A 158 -1.14 -3.46 -14.65
CA SER A 158 -0.59 -3.35 -15.99
C SER A 158 0.90 -2.96 -15.96
N ASN A 159 1.61 -3.21 -17.05
CA ASN A 159 3.03 -2.90 -17.18
C ASN A 159 3.34 -1.40 -17.37
N SER A 160 2.32 -0.53 -17.30
CA SER A 160 2.47 0.91 -17.51
C SER A 160 1.56 1.71 -16.57
N PRO A 161 2.10 2.63 -15.76
CA PRO A 161 1.31 3.45 -14.84
C PRO A 161 0.65 4.65 -15.54
N LEU A 162 0.95 4.93 -16.81
CA LEU A 162 0.51 6.14 -17.52
C LEU A 162 -1.00 6.37 -17.48
N GLN A 163 -1.79 5.28 -17.54
CA GLN A 163 -3.25 5.40 -17.53
C GLN A 163 -3.80 5.85 -16.17
N LEU A 164 -3.07 5.59 -15.08
CA LEU A 164 -3.48 5.99 -13.73
C LEU A 164 -3.50 7.52 -13.55
N GLU A 165 -2.74 8.28 -14.34
CA GLU A 165 -2.72 9.75 -14.28
C GLU A 165 -4.11 10.37 -14.40
N LYS A 166 -4.95 9.79 -15.28
CA LYS A 166 -6.32 10.24 -15.56
C LYS A 166 -7.24 10.12 -14.35
N HIS A 167 -6.83 9.38 -13.32
CA HIS A 167 -7.65 9.02 -12.16
C HIS A 167 -7.25 9.74 -10.88
N THR A 168 -6.20 10.56 -10.91
CA THR A 168 -5.69 11.32 -9.75
C THR A 168 -6.64 12.40 -9.24
N LYS A 169 -7.63 12.81 -10.05
CA LYS A 169 -8.60 13.88 -9.72
C LYS A 169 -10.06 13.46 -9.90
N ASN A 170 -10.34 12.15 -9.91
CA ASN A 170 -11.70 11.68 -10.11
C ASN A 170 -12.57 11.97 -8.87
N ILE A 171 -13.53 12.90 -9.00
CA ILE A 171 -14.46 13.28 -7.93
C ILE A 171 -15.82 12.56 -8.00
N GLN A 172 -16.05 11.73 -9.02
CA GLN A 172 -17.34 11.08 -9.26
C GLN A 172 -17.51 9.75 -8.52
N THR A 173 -16.43 9.19 -7.97
CA THR A 173 -16.44 7.92 -7.24
C THR A 173 -16.72 8.11 -5.74
N ARG A 174 -17.33 7.13 -5.09
CA ARG A 174 -17.44 7.07 -3.62
C ARG A 174 -16.15 6.59 -2.94
N LEU A 175 -15.18 6.12 -3.72
CA LEU A 175 -13.83 5.80 -3.24
C LEU A 175 -13.01 7.09 -3.11
N THR A 176 -13.45 7.98 -2.23
CA THR A 176 -12.97 9.38 -2.17
C THR A 176 -11.47 9.52 -1.88
N ALA A 177 -10.86 8.54 -1.22
CA ALA A 177 -9.42 8.53 -0.93
C ALA A 177 -8.56 7.96 -2.08
N LEU A 178 -9.15 7.19 -3.00
CA LEU A 178 -8.41 6.50 -4.06
C LEU A 178 -7.70 7.45 -5.04
N PRO A 179 -8.28 8.57 -5.52
CA PRO A 179 -7.58 9.52 -6.39
C PRO A 179 -6.28 10.05 -5.77
N ASN A 180 -6.31 10.39 -4.47
CA ASN A 180 -5.12 10.85 -3.75
C ASN A 180 -4.09 9.72 -3.58
N ALA A 181 -4.52 8.51 -3.27
CA ALA A 181 -3.63 7.35 -3.22
C ALA A 181 -2.95 7.08 -4.58
N ILE A 182 -3.68 7.22 -5.69
CA ILE A 182 -3.09 7.14 -7.04
C ILE A 182 -2.06 8.25 -7.25
N GLN A 183 -2.34 9.49 -6.83
CA GLN A 183 -1.38 10.58 -6.94
C GLN A 183 -0.09 10.30 -6.13
N LEU A 184 -0.23 9.81 -4.90
CA LEU A 184 0.90 9.40 -4.07
C LEU A 184 1.69 8.27 -4.73
N HIS A 185 1.00 7.31 -5.35
CA HIS A 185 1.61 6.21 -6.08
C HIS A 185 2.51 6.71 -7.22
N LEU A 186 2.01 7.63 -8.06
CA LEU A 186 2.79 8.16 -9.18
C LEU A 186 4.03 8.93 -8.72
N LYS A 187 4.00 9.57 -7.55
CA LYS A 187 5.15 10.27 -6.95
C LYS A 187 6.21 9.33 -6.37
N ARG A 188 6.01 8.00 -6.42
CA ARG A 188 7.01 6.99 -6.02
C ARG A 188 7.94 6.59 -7.16
N PHE A 189 7.64 6.97 -8.39
CA PHE A 189 8.57 6.80 -9.50
C PHE A 189 9.73 7.80 -9.39
N PRO A 190 10.96 7.44 -9.81
CA PRO A 190 12.12 8.32 -9.73
C PRO A 190 11.90 9.67 -10.43
N LEU A 191 12.27 10.77 -9.79
CA LEU A 191 12.18 12.10 -10.37
C LEU A 191 13.19 12.25 -11.51
N VAL A 192 12.79 12.98 -12.55
CA VAL A 192 13.70 13.37 -13.64
C VAL A 192 14.89 14.19 -13.12
N ALA A 193 14.63 15.05 -12.13
CA ALA A 193 15.62 16.01 -11.63
C ALA A 193 16.83 15.33 -10.97
N ASN A 194 16.60 14.34 -10.10
CA ASN A 194 17.66 13.77 -9.27
C ASN A 194 17.64 12.24 -9.16
N GLY A 195 16.68 11.55 -9.77
CA GLY A 195 16.59 10.08 -9.73
C GLY A 195 16.10 9.49 -8.41
N LEU A 196 15.79 10.32 -7.41
CA LEU A 196 15.11 9.92 -6.17
C LEU A 196 13.59 10.03 -6.37
N ASN A 197 12.79 9.29 -5.62
CA ASN A 197 11.36 9.57 -5.50
C ASN A 197 11.02 10.34 -4.21
N ASN A 198 9.76 10.76 -4.08
CA ASN A 198 9.33 11.59 -2.95
C ASN A 198 9.46 10.90 -1.58
N VAL A 199 9.37 9.57 -1.51
CA VAL A 199 9.54 8.82 -0.26
C VAL A 199 11.02 8.76 0.11
N GLU A 200 11.88 8.52 -0.87
CA GLU A 200 13.34 8.50 -0.69
C GLU A 200 13.88 9.86 -0.27
N ILE A 201 13.39 10.94 -0.88
CA ILE A 201 13.71 12.32 -0.48
C ILE A 201 13.33 12.55 0.99
N ASN A 202 12.09 12.23 1.38
CA ASN A 202 11.63 12.38 2.76
C ASN A 202 12.52 11.60 3.76
N ILE A 203 12.94 10.38 3.41
CA ILE A 203 13.85 9.59 4.24
C ILE A 203 15.22 10.28 4.38
N LEU A 204 15.83 10.73 3.28
CA LEU A 204 17.15 11.36 3.30
C LEU A 204 17.12 12.70 4.04
N GLU A 205 16.09 13.51 3.85
CA GLU A 205 15.87 14.76 4.60
C GLU A 205 15.70 14.50 6.10
N THR A 206 14.92 13.46 6.47
CA THR A 206 14.74 13.08 7.87
C THR A 206 16.05 12.63 8.52
N ILE A 207 16.87 11.83 7.80
CA ILE A 207 18.19 11.41 8.27
C ILE A 207 19.09 12.63 8.49
N TYR A 208 19.11 13.55 7.52
CA TYR A 208 19.92 14.76 7.58
C TYR A 208 19.54 15.66 8.77
N GLN A 209 18.23 15.86 9.01
CA GLN A 209 17.73 16.74 10.07
C GLN A 209 17.89 16.15 11.46
N LEU A 210 17.61 14.86 11.65
CA LEU A 210 17.62 14.24 12.99
C LEU A 210 19.03 13.90 13.47
N ASN A 211 19.95 13.55 12.57
CA ASN A 211 21.27 13.01 12.90
C ASN A 211 21.21 11.93 14.01
N GLY A 212 20.15 11.12 13.96
CA GLY A 212 19.80 10.13 14.97
C GLY A 212 20.24 8.71 14.61
N ASN A 213 20.08 7.79 15.55
CA ASN A 213 20.18 6.38 15.23
C ASN A 213 18.97 5.93 14.37
N ARG A 214 19.03 4.70 13.88
CA ARG A 214 18.02 4.11 13.00
C ARG A 214 16.61 4.11 13.62
N ASP A 215 16.48 3.72 14.88
CA ASP A 215 15.17 3.63 15.54
C ASP A 215 14.50 5.00 15.69
N ALA A 216 15.29 6.05 15.98
CA ALA A 216 14.80 7.42 16.04
C ALA A 216 14.26 7.90 14.68
N VAL A 217 14.98 7.61 13.59
CA VAL A 217 14.57 7.95 12.22
C VAL A 217 13.29 7.18 11.84
N LEU A 218 13.24 5.87 12.07
CA LEU A 218 12.05 5.05 11.78
C LEU A 218 10.82 5.54 12.54
N SER A 219 10.98 5.80 13.84
CA SER A 219 9.89 6.29 14.68
C SER A 219 9.36 7.65 14.20
N HIS A 220 10.26 8.53 13.74
CA HIS A 220 9.88 9.81 13.16
C HIS A 220 9.10 9.65 11.84
N LEU A 221 9.59 8.81 10.93
CA LEU A 221 8.95 8.56 9.64
C LEU A 221 7.55 7.95 9.80
N VAL A 222 7.40 6.92 10.63
CA VAL A 222 6.09 6.28 10.90
C VAL A 222 5.09 7.28 11.50
N LYS A 223 5.56 8.18 12.37
CA LYS A 223 4.70 9.17 13.00
C LYS A 223 4.26 10.29 12.04
N ASN A 224 5.16 10.76 11.18
CA ASN A 224 4.97 11.99 10.41
C ASN A 224 4.59 11.76 8.94
N ASP A 225 4.86 10.58 8.37
CA ASP A 225 4.50 10.26 6.98
C ASP A 225 3.32 9.27 6.91
N GLN A 226 2.19 9.70 7.48
CA GLN A 226 0.97 8.89 7.62
C GLN A 226 0.30 8.58 6.28
N LYS A 227 0.49 9.43 5.26
CA LYS A 227 -0.12 9.29 3.93
C LYS A 227 0.27 8.00 3.19
N MET A 228 1.40 7.40 3.56
CA MET A 228 1.91 6.18 2.94
C MET A 228 1.32 4.90 3.56
N GLY A 229 0.91 4.96 4.84
CA GLY A 229 0.46 3.78 5.59
C GLY A 229 1.57 2.83 6.00
N TYR A 230 2.83 3.26 5.87
CA TYR A 230 4.00 2.43 6.09
C TYR A 230 4.31 2.25 7.58
N ALA A 231 4.67 1.03 7.94
CA ALA A 231 5.24 0.70 9.24
C ALA A 231 6.78 0.75 9.19
N SER A 232 7.42 0.54 10.34
CA SER A 232 8.88 0.57 10.47
C SER A 232 9.58 -0.39 9.52
N ALA A 233 8.99 -1.55 9.20
CA ALA A 233 9.58 -2.53 8.30
C ALA A 233 9.74 -1.99 6.86
N GLN A 234 8.74 -1.28 6.34
CA GLN A 234 8.79 -0.66 5.01
C GLN A 234 9.89 0.41 4.95
N TYR A 235 9.91 1.33 5.91
CA TYR A 235 10.97 2.35 5.98
C TYR A 235 12.35 1.75 6.19
N GLN A 236 12.47 0.68 6.97
CA GLN A 236 13.72 -0.06 7.13
C GLN A 236 14.22 -0.62 5.80
N ASN A 237 13.33 -1.24 5.01
CA ASN A 237 13.71 -1.77 3.70
C ASN A 237 14.15 -0.65 2.75
N LEU A 238 13.43 0.48 2.73
CA LEU A 238 13.81 1.65 1.93
C LEU A 238 15.15 2.25 2.36
N ILE A 239 15.42 2.37 3.66
CA ILE A 239 16.72 2.81 4.17
C ILE A 239 17.85 1.84 3.75
N ASN A 240 17.59 0.54 3.73
CA ASN A 240 18.56 -0.45 3.26
C ASN A 240 18.85 -0.27 1.76
N ARG A 241 17.84 0.00 0.94
CA ARG A 241 18.00 0.30 -0.50
C ARG A 241 18.77 1.59 -0.74
N LEU A 242 18.61 2.58 0.14
CA LEU A 242 19.34 3.85 0.11
C LEU A 242 20.77 3.75 0.65
N ARG A 243 21.27 2.55 0.98
CA ARG A 243 22.63 2.35 1.51
C ARG A 243 23.75 3.04 0.69
N PRO A 244 23.73 3.08 -0.66
CA PRO A 244 24.73 3.80 -1.45
C PRO A 244 24.81 5.30 -1.16
N LEU A 245 23.77 5.87 -0.56
CA LEU A 245 23.63 7.30 -0.24
C LEU A 245 23.91 7.61 1.24
N LEU A 246 24.40 6.64 2.02
CA LEU A 246 24.66 6.78 3.46
C LEU A 246 26.14 6.64 3.80
N SER A 247 26.71 7.65 4.46
CA SER A 247 28.09 7.66 4.94
C SER A 247 28.26 6.92 6.27
N SER A 248 27.22 6.87 7.11
CA SER A 248 27.22 6.18 8.41
C SER A 248 25.87 5.53 8.70
N LEU A 249 25.88 4.42 9.45
CA LEU A 249 24.68 3.71 9.90
C LEU A 249 24.33 3.92 11.38
N ASN A 250 25.27 4.43 12.18
CA ASN A 250 25.03 4.78 13.57
C ASN A 250 25.96 5.93 14.04
N PRO A 251 25.47 7.17 14.17
CA PRO A 251 24.14 7.62 13.74
C PRO A 251 23.98 7.49 12.21
N LEU A 252 22.75 7.46 11.72
CA LEU A 252 22.49 7.51 10.27
C LEU A 252 22.94 8.87 9.74
N LYS A 253 23.76 8.86 8.70
CA LYS A 253 24.21 10.07 8.00
C LYS A 253 24.19 9.84 6.51
N ILE A 254 23.71 10.83 5.76
CA ILE A 254 23.77 10.84 4.31
C ILE A 254 25.21 11.14 3.85
N ASN A 255 25.56 10.82 2.61
CA ASN A 255 26.85 11.16 2.00
C ASN A 255 26.73 12.39 1.07
N GLU A 256 27.85 12.82 0.48
CA GLU A 256 27.89 13.99 -0.40
C GLU A 256 27.01 13.81 -1.65
N ASP A 257 26.93 12.60 -2.22
CA ASP A 257 26.06 12.31 -3.37
C ASP A 257 24.59 12.50 -3.02
N ALA A 258 24.17 12.08 -1.83
CA ALA A 258 22.82 12.31 -1.33
C ALA A 258 22.52 13.80 -1.14
N GLU A 259 23.45 14.57 -0.58
CA GLU A 259 23.31 16.02 -0.43
C GLU A 259 23.17 16.72 -1.79
N LYS A 260 24.02 16.37 -2.76
CA LYS A 260 23.94 16.87 -4.14
C LYS A 260 22.62 16.47 -4.79
N ALA A 261 22.15 15.25 -4.58
CA ALA A 261 20.88 14.79 -5.11
C ALA A 261 19.69 15.56 -4.52
N LEU A 262 19.69 15.86 -3.22
CA LEU A 262 18.68 16.69 -2.58
C LEU A 262 18.69 18.13 -3.11
N ARG A 263 19.87 18.68 -3.44
CA ARG A 263 20.02 19.99 -4.10
C ARG A 263 19.80 19.97 -5.62
N GLN A 264 19.48 18.81 -6.21
CA GLN A 264 19.32 18.61 -7.66
C GLN A 264 20.61 18.89 -8.46
N GLU A 265 21.77 18.77 -7.83
CA GLU A 265 23.10 18.91 -8.44
C GLU A 265 23.65 17.57 -8.97
N LEU A 266 23.07 16.45 -8.55
CA LEU A 266 23.43 15.10 -8.98
C LEU A 266 22.17 14.26 -9.21
N ASN A 267 22.17 13.47 -10.29
CA ASN A 267 21.14 12.47 -10.52
C ASN A 267 21.67 11.08 -10.13
N VAL A 268 21.04 10.47 -9.12
CA VAL A 268 21.44 9.19 -8.53
C VAL A 268 20.63 8.00 -9.05
N TYR A 269 19.85 8.18 -10.12
CA TYR A 269 19.03 7.12 -10.73
C TYR A 269 19.86 5.86 -11.04
N ALA A 270 21.03 6.03 -11.66
CA ALA A 270 21.88 4.90 -12.05
C ALA A 270 22.39 4.12 -10.83
N SER A 271 22.68 4.81 -9.73
CA SER A 271 23.17 4.23 -8.48
C SER A 271 22.09 3.46 -7.71
N LEU A 272 20.81 3.82 -7.89
CA LEU A 272 19.68 3.22 -7.18
C LEU A 272 18.87 2.23 -8.03
N ARG A 273 19.08 2.19 -9.35
CA ARG A 273 18.30 1.36 -10.27
C ARG A 273 18.33 -0.12 -9.86
N ASN A 274 17.14 -0.72 -9.81
CA ASN A 274 16.93 -2.14 -9.58
C ASN A 274 15.93 -2.71 -10.60
N GLU A 275 16.34 -3.73 -11.35
CA GLU A 275 15.51 -4.35 -12.42
C GLU A 275 14.41 -5.26 -11.88
N HIS A 276 14.35 -5.47 -10.56
CA HIS A 276 13.37 -6.28 -9.88
C HIS A 276 12.44 -5.46 -8.98
N ASP A 277 12.53 -4.13 -9.01
CA ASP A 277 11.62 -3.26 -8.27
C ASP A 277 10.33 -3.03 -9.05
N TYR A 278 9.24 -3.58 -8.52
CA TYR A 278 7.90 -3.47 -9.10
C TYR A 278 6.96 -2.63 -8.24
N PHE A 279 6.10 -1.93 -8.96
CA PHE A 279 4.95 -1.20 -8.47
C PHE A 279 3.74 -1.71 -9.25
N GLY A 280 3.09 -2.72 -8.67
CA GLY A 280 2.01 -3.43 -9.34
C GLY A 280 2.56 -4.23 -10.51
N GLY A 281 2.08 -3.97 -11.72
CA GLY A 281 2.65 -4.56 -12.94
C GLY A 281 3.85 -3.82 -13.51
N SER A 282 4.12 -2.60 -13.04
CA SER A 282 5.09 -1.69 -13.64
C SER A 282 6.47 -1.82 -12.98
N LEU A 283 7.52 -1.92 -13.79
CA LEU A 283 8.91 -1.82 -13.31
C LEU A 283 9.19 -0.37 -12.91
N LYS A 284 9.52 -0.14 -11.64
CA LYS A 284 9.75 1.19 -11.06
C LYS A 284 10.71 2.02 -11.90
N TYR A 285 11.84 1.44 -12.28
CA TYR A 285 12.89 2.17 -12.98
C TYR A 285 12.69 2.24 -14.50
N ASN A 286 11.60 1.73 -15.08
CA ASN A 286 11.29 1.96 -16.50
C ASN A 286 10.52 3.28 -16.74
N PHE A 287 10.23 4.00 -15.66
CA PHE A 287 9.44 5.22 -15.70
C PHE A 287 10.08 6.29 -14.81
N LEU A 288 9.86 7.55 -15.17
CA LEU A 288 10.28 8.71 -14.40
C LEU A 288 9.09 9.61 -14.11
N TYR A 289 9.10 10.31 -12.98
CA TYR A 289 8.13 11.36 -12.66
C TYR A 289 8.71 12.74 -13.00
N TYR A 290 8.04 13.45 -13.90
CA TYR A 290 8.34 14.83 -14.27
C TYR A 290 7.45 15.78 -13.46
N GLU A 291 8.05 16.31 -12.39
CA GLU A 291 7.36 17.11 -11.37
C GLU A 291 6.70 18.40 -11.90
N PRO A 292 7.34 19.20 -12.79
CA PRO A 292 6.73 20.43 -13.30
C PRO A 292 5.37 20.24 -13.98
N ALA A 293 5.17 19.10 -14.66
CA ALA A 293 3.89 18.78 -15.31
C ALA A 293 3.02 17.82 -14.50
N ASN A 294 3.51 17.27 -13.38
CA ASN A 294 2.91 16.16 -12.63
C ASN A 294 2.57 14.95 -13.53
N LYS A 295 3.54 14.49 -14.32
CA LYS A 295 3.36 13.38 -15.28
C LYS A 295 4.42 12.30 -15.11
N ILE A 296 4.07 11.07 -15.46
CA ILE A 296 4.99 9.97 -15.68
C ILE A 296 5.48 10.01 -17.13
N MET A 297 6.77 9.73 -17.31
CA MET A 297 7.42 9.51 -18.58
C MET A 297 7.94 8.07 -18.62
N LYS A 298 7.90 7.46 -19.80
CA LYS A 298 8.51 6.17 -20.05
C LYS A 298 9.93 6.38 -20.57
N LEU A 299 10.88 5.61 -20.05
CA LEU A 299 12.26 5.55 -20.53
C LEU A 299 12.39 4.68 -21.79
#